data_AF-A0A845S9D3-F1
#
_entry.id   AF-A0A845S9D3-F1
#
_cell.length_a   1.000
_cell.length_b   1.000
_cell.length_c   1.000
_cell.angle_alpha   90.00
_cell.angle_beta   90.00
_cell.angle_gamma   90.00
#
_symmetry.space_group_name_H-M   'P 1'
#
loop_
_entity.id
_entity.type
_entity.pdbx_description
1 polymer ?
#
loop_
_entity_poly.entity_id
_entity_poly.type
_entity_poly.pdbx_seq_one_letter_code
_entity_poly.pdbx_strand_id
1 'polypeptide(L)'
;AKNNQEVLDKSNWVVLSVTPKIGKQILKNLKFKKNHIILNFMSTIHNSELKKIIFPAKQIFKIAPLPMIKYNLGPIIIYPKNKIIENFFSRLGKVIATNNEKENKKLWVMTSFMATYLEIFNTAHKWFVKKGVKQNKSKEYINHLFKALNNELLKNSNYSIDKMVKEFQTKGGINKELLMRVKKSGIFKNLDKGFNKIYNRVKKS
;
A
#
# COMPACT_ATOMS: atom_id res chain seq x y z
N ALA A 1 13.96 14.46 -24.23
CA ALA A 1 13.57 15.76 -23.65
C ALA A 1 14.70 16.22 -22.75
N LYS A 2 15.02 17.51 -22.75
CA LYS A 2 16.17 18.09 -22.03
C LYS A 2 15.81 18.59 -20.62
N ASN A 3 14.52 18.77 -20.33
CA ASN A 3 14.02 19.21 -19.03
C ASN A 3 12.57 18.71 -18.78
N ASN A 4 12.07 18.93 -17.57
CA ASN A 4 10.73 18.51 -17.16
C ASN A 4 9.60 19.20 -17.94
N GLN A 5 9.79 20.46 -18.39
CA GLN A 5 8.79 21.19 -19.16
C GLN A 5 8.64 20.57 -20.55
N GLU A 6 9.74 20.20 -21.22
CA GLU A 6 9.67 19.51 -22.51
C GLU A 6 9.02 18.13 -22.41
N VAL A 7 9.27 17.38 -21.32
CA VAL A 7 8.55 16.13 -21.07
C VAL A 7 7.06 16.41 -20.92
N LEU A 8 6.71 17.38 -20.08
CA LEU A 8 5.33 17.78 -19.82
C LEU A 8 4.60 18.19 -21.11
N ASP A 9 5.21 19.02 -21.94
CA ASP A 9 4.60 19.55 -23.16
C ASP A 9 4.28 18.48 -24.21
N LYS A 10 5.01 17.37 -24.21
CA LYS A 10 4.84 16.24 -25.12
C LYS A 10 4.01 15.09 -24.53
N SER A 11 3.45 15.26 -23.33
CA SER A 11 2.75 14.20 -22.60
C SER A 11 1.25 14.45 -22.50
N ASN A 12 0.44 13.45 -22.86
CA ASN A 12 -0.99 13.45 -22.54
C ASN A 12 -1.24 13.00 -21.09
N TRP A 13 -0.52 11.97 -20.64
CA TRP A 13 -0.54 11.46 -19.27
C TRP A 13 0.76 11.84 -18.56
N VAL A 14 0.64 12.47 -17.40
CA VAL A 14 1.79 12.98 -16.62
C VAL A 14 1.83 12.27 -15.28
N VAL A 15 2.89 11.49 -15.05
CA VAL A 15 3.09 10.77 -13.79
C VAL A 15 3.92 11.63 -12.84
N LEU A 16 3.36 11.97 -11.68
CA LEU A 16 4.03 12.72 -10.62
C LEU A 16 4.51 11.76 -9.53
N SER A 17 5.75 11.27 -9.66
CA SER A 17 6.35 10.22 -8.81
C SER A 17 7.54 10.70 -7.96
N VAL A 18 7.58 11.98 -7.62
CA VAL A 18 8.60 12.56 -6.73
C VAL A 18 8.15 12.54 -5.27
N THR A 19 9.07 12.80 -4.33
CA THR A 19 8.66 12.99 -2.93
C THR A 19 7.79 14.25 -2.80
N PRO A 20 6.83 14.30 -1.85
CA PRO A 20 5.97 15.47 -1.66
C PRO A 20 6.74 16.80 -1.51
N LYS A 21 7.89 16.79 -0.81
CA LYS A 21 8.73 17.98 -0.63
C LYS A 21 9.26 18.49 -1.97
N ILE A 22 9.82 17.60 -2.79
CA ILE A 22 10.37 17.92 -4.11
C ILE A 22 9.25 18.34 -5.06
N GLY A 23 8.10 17.65 -5.03
CA GLY A 23 6.93 17.99 -5.85
C GLY A 23 6.45 19.42 -5.62
N LYS A 24 6.35 19.87 -4.37
CA LYS A 24 5.96 21.25 -4.04
C LYS A 24 6.91 22.31 -4.62
N GLN A 25 8.19 21.97 -4.78
CA GLN A 25 9.20 22.87 -5.33
C GLN A 25 9.15 22.91 -6.86
N ILE A 26 9.15 21.74 -7.51
CA ILE A 26 9.26 21.65 -8.96
C ILE A 26 7.96 22.04 -9.67
N LEU A 27 6.80 21.60 -9.16
CA LEU A 27 5.53 21.73 -9.87
C LEU A 27 5.10 23.18 -10.08
N LYS A 28 5.50 24.10 -9.19
CA LYS A 28 5.18 25.54 -9.31
C LYS A 28 5.86 26.21 -10.50
N ASN A 29 6.96 25.64 -10.98
CA ASN A 29 7.74 26.19 -12.08
C ASN A 29 7.35 25.59 -13.44
N LEU A 30 6.40 24.64 -13.46
CA LEU A 30 5.94 23.96 -14.67
C LEU A 30 4.62 24.55 -15.17
N LYS A 31 4.48 24.66 -16.49
CA LYS A 31 3.28 25.16 -17.17
C LYS A 31 2.42 23.99 -17.63
N PHE A 32 1.37 23.69 -16.87
CA PHE A 32 0.40 22.66 -17.19
C PHE A 32 -0.64 23.12 -18.22
N LYS A 33 -1.27 22.19 -18.92
CA LYS A 33 -2.34 22.46 -19.90
C LYS A 33 -3.63 21.76 -19.47
N LYS A 34 -4.79 22.28 -19.91
CA LYS A 34 -6.12 21.77 -19.55
C LYS A 34 -6.33 20.29 -19.88
N ASN A 35 -5.69 19.82 -20.95
CA ASN A 35 -5.80 18.46 -21.48
C ASN A 35 -4.87 17.45 -20.79
N HIS A 36 -3.96 17.88 -19.90
CA HIS A 36 -3.10 16.94 -19.18
C HIS A 36 -3.93 16.10 -18.21
N ILE A 37 -3.72 14.78 -18.28
CA ILE A 37 -4.22 13.80 -17.32
C ILE A 37 -3.09 13.51 -16.32
N ILE A 38 -3.35 13.77 -15.05
CA ILE A 38 -2.32 13.79 -14.01
C ILE A 38 -2.48 12.55 -13.14
N LEU A 39 -1.46 11.71 -13.13
CA LEU A 39 -1.35 10.55 -12.26
C LEU A 39 -0.47 10.91 -11.06
N ASN A 40 -1.10 11.19 -9.93
CA ASN A 40 -0.47 11.64 -8.71
C ASN A 40 -0.05 10.46 -7.82
N PHE A 41 1.26 10.17 -7.77
CA PHE A 41 1.84 9.10 -6.94
C PHE A 41 2.43 9.64 -5.63
N MET A 42 2.48 10.96 -5.46
CA MET A 42 3.08 11.59 -4.28
C MET A 42 2.25 11.26 -3.05
N SER A 43 2.87 10.88 -1.93
CA SER A 43 2.12 10.30 -0.81
C SER A 43 1.14 11.27 -0.13
N THR A 44 1.61 12.44 0.28
CA THR A 44 0.82 13.37 1.11
C THR A 44 0.20 14.54 0.34
N ILE A 45 0.54 14.77 -0.93
CA ILE A 45 -0.16 15.80 -1.71
C ILE A 45 -1.43 15.20 -2.30
N HIS A 46 -2.62 15.60 -1.85
CA HIS A 46 -3.89 15.12 -2.40
C HIS A 46 -4.37 15.96 -3.58
N ASN A 47 -5.37 15.45 -4.29
CA ASN A 47 -5.86 16.04 -5.53
C ASN A 47 -6.38 17.48 -5.33
N SER A 48 -6.98 17.79 -4.17
CA SER A 48 -7.48 19.12 -3.83
C SER A 48 -6.37 20.17 -3.70
N GLU A 49 -5.27 19.84 -3.00
CA GLU A 49 -4.07 20.66 -2.92
C GLU A 49 -3.39 20.76 -4.29
N LEU A 50 -3.18 19.61 -4.93
CA LEU A 50 -2.47 19.52 -6.20
C LEU A 50 -3.14 20.35 -7.30
N LYS A 51 -4.48 20.32 -7.38
CA LYS A 51 -5.27 21.07 -8.37
C LYS A 51 -4.97 22.58 -8.36
N LYS A 52 -4.62 23.16 -7.21
CA LYS A 52 -4.24 24.57 -7.09
C LYS A 52 -2.85 24.83 -7.67
N ILE A 53 -1.94 23.87 -7.52
CA ILE A 53 -0.54 23.97 -7.95
C ILE A 53 -0.42 23.83 -9.47
N ILE A 54 -1.23 22.96 -10.08
CA ILE A 54 -1.08 22.57 -11.50
C ILE A 54 -2.15 23.16 -12.42
N PHE A 55 -2.89 24.17 -11.95
CA PHE A 55 -3.89 24.83 -12.78
C PHE A 55 -3.25 25.31 -14.11
N PRO A 56 -3.89 25.14 -15.28
CA PRO A 56 -5.30 24.77 -15.51
C PRO A 56 -5.60 23.27 -15.65
N ALA A 57 -4.67 22.36 -15.37
CA ALA A 57 -4.95 20.92 -15.38
C ALA A 57 -5.88 20.54 -14.21
N LYS A 58 -6.96 19.80 -14.51
CA LYS A 58 -7.99 19.42 -13.53
C LYS A 58 -8.26 17.92 -13.43
N GLN A 59 -7.79 17.14 -14.40
CA GLN A 59 -7.94 15.68 -14.43
C GLN A 59 -6.84 15.05 -13.59
N ILE A 60 -7.13 14.77 -12.31
CA ILE A 60 -6.13 14.30 -11.35
C ILE A 60 -6.59 12.99 -10.73
N PHE A 61 -5.74 11.98 -10.80
CA PHE A 61 -5.98 10.65 -10.26
C PHE A 61 -4.84 10.29 -9.31
N LYS A 62 -5.19 10.07 -8.04
CA LYS A 62 -4.28 9.57 -7.01
C LYS A 62 -4.08 8.09 -7.26
N ILE A 63 -2.82 7.68 -7.44
CA ILE A 63 -2.45 6.28 -7.66
C ILE A 63 -1.47 5.87 -6.57
N ALA A 64 -1.68 4.71 -5.97
CA ALA A 64 -0.79 4.16 -4.95
C ALA A 64 -0.39 2.72 -5.31
N PRO A 65 0.64 2.54 -6.16
CA PRO A 65 1.24 1.23 -6.34
C PRO A 65 2.22 0.93 -5.19
N LEU A 66 2.32 -0.34 -4.83
CA LEU A 66 3.35 -0.82 -3.91
C LEU A 66 4.58 -1.32 -4.68
N PRO A 67 5.77 -1.44 -4.06
CA PRO A 67 6.99 -1.88 -4.73
C PRO A 67 6.88 -3.22 -5.47
N MET A 68 5.93 -4.07 -5.07
CA MET A 68 5.65 -5.37 -5.66
C MET A 68 5.02 -5.28 -7.06
N ILE A 69 4.63 -4.09 -7.51
CA ILE A 69 4.14 -3.83 -8.87
C ILE A 69 5.13 -4.28 -9.95
N LYS A 70 6.44 -4.34 -9.64
CA LYS A 70 7.47 -4.90 -10.54
C LYS A 70 7.26 -6.36 -10.91
N TYR A 71 6.45 -7.08 -10.14
CA TYR A 71 6.07 -8.47 -10.38
C TYR A 71 4.60 -8.61 -10.81
N ASN A 72 3.96 -7.52 -11.19
CA ASN A 72 2.52 -7.44 -11.42
C ASN A 72 1.68 -7.83 -10.20
N LEU A 73 2.22 -7.60 -8.99
CA LEU A 73 1.60 -7.99 -7.73
C LEU A 73 1.28 -6.78 -6.85
N GLY A 74 0.14 -6.88 -6.18
CA GLY A 74 -0.27 -5.99 -5.12
C GLY A 74 -1.55 -5.23 -5.42
N PRO A 75 -2.18 -4.65 -4.38
CA PRO A 75 -3.22 -3.68 -4.59
C PRO A 75 -2.63 -2.41 -5.22
N ILE A 76 -3.31 -1.87 -6.22
CA ILE A 76 -3.05 -0.54 -6.76
C ILE A 76 -4.28 0.31 -6.45
N ILE A 77 -4.11 1.27 -5.54
CA ILE A 77 -5.23 2.14 -5.16
C ILE A 77 -5.40 3.22 -6.23
N ILE A 78 -6.65 3.47 -6.64
CA ILE A 78 -7.00 4.52 -7.62
C ILE A 78 -8.13 5.39 -7.07
N TYR A 79 -7.95 6.71 -7.10
CA TYR A 79 -8.97 7.68 -6.72
C TYR A 79 -8.88 8.99 -7.54
N PRO A 80 -9.98 9.51 -8.12
CA PRO A 80 -11.28 8.86 -8.27
C PRO A 80 -11.24 7.69 -9.26
N LYS A 81 -12.34 6.93 -9.39
CA LYS A 81 -12.48 5.85 -10.37
C LYS A 81 -12.38 6.41 -11.80
N ASN A 82 -11.77 5.64 -12.70
CA ASN A 82 -11.68 5.93 -14.12
C ASN A 82 -11.34 4.64 -14.89
N LYS A 83 -12.26 4.16 -15.73
CA LYS A 83 -12.10 2.89 -16.44
C LYS A 83 -10.82 2.79 -17.27
N ILE A 84 -10.37 3.87 -17.92
CA ILE A 84 -9.17 3.86 -18.76
C ILE A 84 -7.92 3.66 -17.89
N ILE A 85 -7.82 4.41 -16.79
CA ILE A 85 -6.70 4.33 -15.85
C ILE A 85 -6.73 2.99 -15.10
N GLU A 86 -7.90 2.54 -14.67
CA GLU A 86 -8.08 1.24 -14.04
C GLU A 86 -7.64 0.09 -14.97
N ASN A 87 -8.04 0.11 -16.24
CA ASN A 87 -7.64 -0.88 -17.24
C ASN A 87 -6.14 -0.84 -17.55
N PHE A 88 -5.51 0.33 -17.47
CA PHE A 88 -4.07 0.45 -17.62
C PHE A 88 -3.34 -0.23 -16.45
N PHE A 89 -3.71 0.09 -15.22
CA PHE A 89 -3.05 -0.44 -14.02
C PHE A 89 -3.44 -1.89 -13.68
N SER A 90 -4.57 -2.40 -14.17
CA SER A 90 -4.97 -3.80 -13.93
C SER A 90 -3.99 -4.82 -14.54
N ARG A 91 -3.19 -4.40 -15.52
CA ARG A 91 -2.09 -5.19 -16.10
C ARG A 91 -0.89 -5.33 -15.16
N LEU A 92 -0.80 -4.47 -14.15
CA LEU A 92 0.32 -4.35 -13.21
C LEU A 92 -0.04 -4.82 -11.80
N GLY A 93 -1.29 -5.20 -11.54
CA GLY A 93 -1.75 -5.65 -10.23
C GLY A 93 -3.25 -5.53 -10.04
N LYS A 94 -3.73 -5.86 -8.85
CA LYS A 94 -5.16 -5.78 -8.53
C LYS A 94 -5.53 -4.33 -8.24
N VAL A 95 -6.31 -3.71 -9.11
CA VAL A 95 -6.82 -2.36 -8.89
C VAL A 95 -7.91 -2.36 -7.80
N ILE A 96 -7.76 -1.45 -6.84
CA ILE A 96 -8.74 -1.14 -5.79
C ILE A 96 -9.12 0.34 -5.96
N ALA A 97 -10.20 0.60 -6.70
CA ALA A 97 -10.61 1.95 -7.05
C ALA A 97 -11.78 2.44 -6.20
N THR A 98 -11.78 3.72 -5.83
CA THR A 98 -12.87 4.37 -5.10
C THR A 98 -13.14 5.78 -5.60
N ASN A 99 -14.39 6.25 -5.47
CA ASN A 99 -14.77 7.65 -5.68
C ASN A 99 -14.81 8.44 -4.35
N ASN A 100 -14.60 7.78 -3.22
CA ASN A 100 -14.67 8.37 -1.90
C ASN A 100 -13.27 8.72 -1.40
N GLU A 101 -12.98 10.02 -1.25
CA GLU A 101 -11.66 10.48 -0.79
C GLU A 101 -11.34 9.97 0.63
N LYS A 102 -12.35 9.91 1.52
CA LYS A 102 -12.16 9.41 2.90
C LYS A 102 -11.79 7.93 2.87
N GLU A 103 -12.40 7.15 1.98
CA GLU A 103 -12.05 5.74 1.79
C GLU A 103 -10.63 5.59 1.23
N ASN A 104 -10.27 6.36 0.19
CA ASN A 104 -8.91 6.38 -0.35
C ASN A 104 -7.88 6.67 0.75
N LYS A 105 -8.11 7.69 1.58
CA LYS A 105 -7.21 8.03 2.71
C LYS A 105 -7.06 6.88 3.71
N LYS A 106 -8.11 6.08 3.95
CA LYS A 106 -8.04 4.88 4.80
C LYS A 106 -7.24 3.75 4.13
N LEU A 107 -7.45 3.49 2.84
CA LEU A 107 -6.70 2.47 2.09
C LEU A 107 -5.19 2.79 2.08
N TRP A 108 -4.85 4.07 1.93
CA TRP A 108 -3.47 4.57 2.02
C TRP A 108 -2.80 4.32 3.37
N VAL A 109 -3.53 4.16 4.47
CA VAL A 109 -2.94 3.79 5.76
C VAL A 109 -2.29 2.43 5.67
N MET A 110 -2.93 1.47 4.99
CA MET A 110 -2.44 0.10 4.93
C MET A 110 -1.13 -0.01 4.14
N THR A 111 -0.85 0.92 3.23
CA THR A 111 0.43 0.94 2.51
C THR A 111 1.62 1.18 3.45
N SER A 112 1.42 1.76 4.64
CA SER A 112 2.50 1.92 5.63
C SER A 112 2.87 0.62 6.34
N PHE A 113 2.11 -0.47 6.16
CA PHE A 113 2.30 -1.71 6.91
C PHE A 113 3.42 -2.60 6.35
N MET A 114 3.97 -2.29 5.16
CA MET A 114 4.96 -3.15 4.49
C MET A 114 6.19 -3.48 5.35
N ALA A 115 6.79 -2.48 6.00
CA ALA A 115 7.96 -2.69 6.85
C ALA A 115 7.61 -3.49 8.11
N THR A 116 6.47 -3.18 8.75
CA THR A 116 5.96 -3.93 9.90
C THR A 116 5.70 -5.39 9.53
N TYR A 117 5.13 -5.65 8.36
CA TYR A 117 4.92 -7.00 7.85
C TYR A 117 6.24 -7.77 7.73
N LEU A 118 7.27 -7.17 7.12
CA LEU A 118 8.58 -7.81 6.98
C LEU A 118 9.29 -8.01 8.33
N GLU A 119 9.07 -7.13 9.32
CA GLU A 119 9.66 -7.31 10.65
C GLU A 119 9.04 -8.50 11.42
N ILE A 120 7.80 -8.88 11.12
CA ILE A 120 7.20 -10.12 11.64
C ILE A 120 7.99 -11.35 11.14
N PHE A 121 8.36 -11.37 9.85
CA PHE A 121 9.19 -12.41 9.27
C PHE A 121 10.57 -12.42 9.89
N ASN A 122 11.18 -11.23 10.02
CA ASN A 122 12.50 -11.06 10.61
C ASN A 122 12.55 -11.57 12.07
N THR A 123 11.48 -11.31 12.84
CA THR A 123 11.35 -11.78 14.22
C THR A 123 11.33 -13.31 14.27
N ALA A 124 10.52 -13.97 13.44
CA ALA A 124 10.48 -15.42 13.36
C ALA A 124 11.83 -16.01 12.87
N HIS A 125 12.47 -15.35 11.90
CA HIS A 125 13.76 -15.76 11.36
C HIS A 125 14.85 -15.73 12.43
N LYS A 126 14.96 -14.61 13.16
CA LYS A 126 15.91 -14.45 14.28
C LYS A 126 15.68 -15.49 15.37
N TRP A 127 14.41 -15.82 15.68
CA TRP A 127 14.09 -16.87 16.64
C TRP A 127 14.60 -18.23 16.20
N PHE A 128 14.38 -18.62 14.94
CA PHE A 128 14.89 -19.89 14.39
C PHE A 128 16.42 -19.96 14.43
N VAL A 129 17.10 -18.89 14.02
CA VAL A 129 18.57 -18.83 14.03
C VAL A 129 19.10 -18.94 15.47
N LYS A 130 18.48 -18.24 16.43
CA LYS A 130 18.82 -18.36 17.86
C LYS A 130 18.61 -19.78 18.40
N LYS A 131 17.72 -20.57 17.79
CA LYS A 131 17.45 -21.97 18.13
C LYS A 131 18.27 -22.97 17.31
N GLY A 132 19.30 -22.52 16.59
CA GLY A 132 20.23 -23.39 15.86
C GLY A 132 19.76 -23.80 14.46
N VAL A 133 18.64 -23.27 13.96
CA VAL A 133 18.21 -23.53 12.58
C VAL A 133 19.06 -22.70 11.61
N LYS A 134 19.66 -23.36 10.61
CA LYS A 134 20.45 -22.70 9.55
C LYS A 134 19.66 -21.58 8.88
N GLN A 135 20.33 -20.46 8.60
CA GLN A 135 19.68 -19.25 8.07
C GLN A 135 18.85 -19.51 6.81
N ASN A 136 19.41 -20.26 5.84
CA ASN A 136 18.72 -20.57 4.58
C ASN A 136 17.46 -21.40 4.82
N LYS A 137 17.55 -22.44 5.67
CA LYS A 137 16.40 -23.29 6.03
C LYS A 137 15.30 -22.49 6.75
N SER A 138 15.68 -21.56 7.62
CA SER A 138 14.73 -20.67 8.31
C SER A 138 13.99 -19.77 7.32
N LYS A 139 14.72 -19.11 6.40
CA LYS A 139 14.12 -18.26 5.36
C LYS A 139 13.20 -19.07 4.45
N GLU A 140 13.64 -20.23 4.01
CA GLU A 140 12.86 -21.14 3.16
C GLU A 140 11.54 -21.53 3.83
N TYR A 141 11.60 -22.03 5.07
CA TYR A 141 10.41 -22.44 5.82
C TYR A 141 9.42 -21.29 6.02
N ILE A 142 9.91 -20.13 6.49
CA ILE A 142 9.07 -18.95 6.72
C ILE A 142 8.43 -18.49 5.41
N ASN A 143 9.19 -18.36 4.33
CA ASN A 143 8.66 -17.90 3.04
C ASN A 143 7.54 -18.82 2.54
N HIS A 144 7.71 -20.15 2.64
CA HIS A 144 6.68 -21.10 2.24
C HIS A 144 5.45 -21.05 3.14
N LEU A 145 5.62 -20.97 4.46
CA LEU A 145 4.52 -20.89 5.41
C LEU A 145 3.64 -19.66 5.16
N PHE A 146 4.25 -18.47 5.09
CA PHE A 146 3.48 -17.23 4.90
C PHE A 146 2.88 -17.15 3.49
N LYS A 147 3.53 -17.70 2.46
CA LYS A 147 2.93 -17.86 1.13
C LYS A 147 1.68 -18.74 1.19
N ALA A 148 1.74 -19.87 1.87
CA ALA A 148 0.60 -20.77 2.05
C ALA A 148 -0.57 -20.10 2.80
N LEU A 149 -0.28 -19.38 3.89
CA LEU A 149 -1.30 -18.63 4.65
C LEU A 149 -1.96 -17.51 3.82
N ASN A 150 -1.18 -16.77 3.04
CA ASN A 150 -1.75 -15.77 2.13
C ASN A 150 -2.62 -16.41 1.05
N ASN A 151 -2.20 -17.54 0.49
CA ASN A 151 -2.98 -18.29 -0.48
C ASN A 151 -4.29 -18.82 0.12
N GLU A 152 -4.28 -19.24 1.39
CA GLU A 152 -5.48 -19.66 2.11
C GLU A 152 -6.51 -18.52 2.21
N LEU A 153 -6.06 -17.31 2.54
CA LEU A 153 -6.91 -16.11 2.59
C LEU A 153 -7.54 -15.78 1.23
N LEU A 154 -6.79 -15.96 0.14
CA LEU A 154 -7.27 -15.70 -1.20
C LEU A 154 -8.29 -16.76 -1.69
N LYS A 155 -8.04 -18.04 -1.39
CA LYS A 155 -8.94 -19.13 -1.78
C LYS A 155 -10.26 -19.13 -1.01
N ASN A 156 -10.23 -18.66 0.24
CA ASN A 156 -11.40 -18.60 1.11
C ASN A 156 -11.93 -17.17 1.27
N SER A 157 -11.93 -16.38 0.20
CA SER A 157 -12.32 -14.96 0.25
C SER A 157 -13.73 -14.68 0.78
N ASN A 158 -14.60 -15.69 0.78
CA ASN A 158 -15.97 -15.59 1.30
C ASN A 158 -16.05 -15.74 2.83
N TYR A 159 -14.98 -16.20 3.48
CA TYR A 159 -14.91 -16.34 4.93
C TYR A 159 -14.56 -15.00 5.57
N SER A 160 -15.17 -14.70 6.71
CA SER A 160 -14.68 -13.59 7.52
C SER A 160 -13.30 -13.95 8.09
N ILE A 161 -12.41 -12.95 8.19
CA ILE A 161 -11.07 -13.14 8.77
C ILE A 161 -11.17 -13.71 10.20
N ASP A 162 -12.17 -13.29 10.98
CA ASP A 162 -12.43 -13.83 12.32
C ASP A 162 -12.76 -15.33 12.31
N LYS A 163 -13.51 -15.79 11.30
CA LYS A 163 -13.82 -17.23 11.12
C LYS A 163 -12.53 -18.01 10.82
N MET A 164 -11.72 -17.53 9.89
CA MET A 164 -10.44 -18.17 9.56
C MET A 164 -9.50 -18.24 10.77
N VAL A 165 -9.40 -17.16 11.55
CA VAL A 165 -8.59 -17.17 12.79
C VAL A 165 -9.08 -18.22 13.77
N LYS A 166 -10.39 -18.45 13.89
CA LYS A 166 -10.95 -19.50 14.76
C LYS A 166 -10.64 -20.91 14.24
N GLU A 167 -10.76 -21.15 12.94
CA GLU A 167 -10.52 -22.47 12.32
C GLU A 167 -9.06 -22.92 12.46
N PHE A 168 -8.11 -21.99 12.44
CA PHE A 168 -6.69 -22.28 12.65
C PHE A 168 -6.32 -22.55 14.13
N GLN A 169 -7.29 -22.52 15.05
CA GLN A 169 -7.07 -22.79 16.47
C GLN A 169 -7.69 -24.11 16.90
N THR A 170 -6.88 -25.17 16.97
CA THR A 170 -7.28 -26.41 17.62
C THR A 170 -7.43 -26.20 19.14
N LYS A 171 -8.47 -26.79 19.76
CA LYS A 171 -8.69 -26.67 21.21
C LYS A 171 -7.49 -27.24 21.97
N GLY A 172 -6.82 -26.39 22.74
CA GLY A 172 -5.60 -26.76 23.49
C GLY A 172 -4.32 -26.80 22.64
N GLY A 173 -4.40 -26.51 21.34
CA GLY A 173 -3.27 -26.52 20.44
C GLY A 173 -2.38 -25.27 20.53
N ILE A 174 -1.17 -25.40 19.99
CA ILE A 174 -0.12 -24.36 20.03
C ILE A 174 -0.55 -23.04 19.37
N ASN A 175 -1.37 -23.08 18.32
CA ASN A 175 -1.88 -21.88 17.65
C ASN A 175 -2.77 -21.04 18.59
N LYS A 176 -3.65 -21.71 19.34
CA LYS A 176 -4.52 -21.07 20.33
C LYS A 176 -3.70 -20.44 21.45
N GLU A 177 -2.70 -21.18 21.95
CA GLU A 177 -1.85 -20.69 23.03
C GLU A 177 -1.04 -19.45 22.61
N LEU A 178 -0.36 -19.51 21.47
CA LEU A 178 0.43 -18.38 20.98
C LEU A 178 -0.45 -17.15 20.72
N LEU A 179 -1.59 -17.31 20.04
CA LEU A 179 -2.50 -16.19 19.78
C LEU A 179 -3.01 -15.55 21.07
N MET A 180 -3.34 -16.35 22.09
CA MET A 180 -3.75 -15.84 23.40
C MET A 180 -2.66 -14.99 24.06
N ARG A 181 -1.41 -15.48 24.08
CA ARG A 181 -0.26 -14.76 24.66
C ARG A 181 0.01 -13.45 23.91
N VAL A 182 -0.03 -13.49 22.58
CA VAL A 182 0.18 -12.32 21.71
C VAL A 182 -0.96 -11.30 21.85
N LYS A 183 -2.21 -11.73 22.02
CA LYS A 183 -3.33 -10.82 22.32
C LYS A 183 -3.15 -10.15 23.69
N LYS A 184 -2.73 -10.91 24.71
CA LYS A 184 -2.48 -10.40 26.07
C LYS A 184 -1.34 -9.38 26.12
N SER A 185 -0.31 -9.51 25.28
CA SER A 185 0.78 -8.52 25.21
C SER A 185 0.36 -7.16 24.64
N GLY A 186 -0.85 -7.05 24.06
CA GLY A 186 -1.40 -5.80 23.55
C GLY A 186 -0.90 -5.40 22.15
N ILE A 187 -0.17 -6.27 21.44
CA ILE A 187 0.42 -5.93 20.13
C ILE A 187 -0.62 -5.44 19.11
N PHE A 188 -1.78 -6.10 19.03
CA PHE A 188 -2.84 -5.73 18.08
C PHE A 188 -3.48 -4.39 18.43
N LYS A 189 -3.68 -4.10 19.73
CA LYS A 189 -4.19 -2.80 20.19
C LYS A 189 -3.20 -1.67 19.88
N ASN A 190 -1.91 -1.92 20.04
CA ASN A 190 -0.87 -0.94 19.73
C ASN A 190 -0.73 -0.73 18.22
N LEU A 191 -0.89 -1.78 17.42
CA LEU A 191 -0.89 -1.68 15.97
C LEU A 191 -2.08 -0.83 15.47
N ASP A 192 -3.29 -1.05 16.01
CA ASP A 192 -4.47 -0.25 15.71
C ASP A 192 -4.26 1.24 16.04
N LYS A 193 -3.72 1.55 17.22
CA LYS A 193 -3.30 2.92 17.57
C LYS A 193 -2.29 3.50 16.57
N GLY A 194 -1.36 2.67 16.10
CA GLY A 194 -0.40 3.03 15.06
C GLY A 194 -1.09 3.41 13.74
N PHE A 195 -2.03 2.60 13.27
CA PHE A 195 -2.84 2.90 12.09
C PHE A 195 -3.62 4.21 12.24
N ASN A 196 -4.19 4.47 13.40
CA ASN A 196 -4.88 5.74 13.69
C ASN A 196 -3.92 6.95 13.61
N LYS A 197 -2.69 6.83 14.11
CA LYS A 197 -1.67 7.88 13.98
C LYS A 197 -1.29 8.15 12.52
N ILE A 198 -1.09 7.09 11.72
CA ILE A 198 -0.80 7.22 10.29
C ILE A 198 -1.99 7.83 9.55
N TYR A 199 -3.22 7.39 9.86
CA TYR A 199 -4.42 7.97 9.28
C TYR A 199 -4.52 9.47 9.56
N ASN A 200 -4.24 9.92 10.78
CA ASN A 200 -4.23 11.34 11.12
C ASN A 200 -3.19 12.13 10.31
N ARG A 201 -2.02 11.54 10.03
CA ARG A 201 -1.00 12.15 9.15
C ARG A 201 -1.48 12.25 7.70
N VAL A 202 -2.06 11.17 7.17
CA VAL A 202 -2.59 11.12 5.79
C VAL A 202 -3.80 12.04 5.61
N LYS A 203 -4.65 12.17 6.64
CA LYS A 203 -5.87 13.00 6.63
C LYS A 203 -5.60 14.50 6.63
N LYS A 204 -4.59 14.95 7.41
CA LYS A 204 -4.23 16.38 7.56
C LYS A 204 -3.50 16.95 6.35
N SER A 205 -2.86 16.08 5.58
CA SER A 205 -2.33 16.45 4.28
C SER A 205 -3.48 16.55 3.29
#